data_AF-N1QJ34-F1
#
_entry.id   AF-N1QJ34-F1
#
_cell.length_a   1.000
_cell.length_b   1.000
_cell.length_c   1.000
_cell.angle_alpha   90.00
_cell.angle_beta   90.00
_cell.angle_gamma   90.00
#
_symmetry.space_group_name_H-M   'P 1'
#
loop_
_entity.id
_entity.type
_entity.pdbx_description
1 polymer ?
#
loop_
_entity_poly.entity_id
_entity_poly.type
_entity_poly.pdbx_seq_one_letter_code
_entity_poly.pdbx_strand_id
1 'polypeptide(L)'
;IEYVDGVGINELDDAQRKIVKAELEQHLETLQGLRSSRIASLFYPIYRATLATLGDDWSLQQSVRKEYVFYHNDLSQHNVVVDPVLLKISAILYWEYAGFFPTWFERRFFERIGPLVAKDGEDMIQQESSNSYRLMLYV
;
A
#
# COMPACT_ATOMS: atom_id res chain seq x y z
N ILE A 1 22.90 5.15 3.92
CA ILE A 1 21.62 5.82 3.63
C ILE A 1 21.97 7.16 3.03
N GLU A 2 21.43 7.46 1.86
CA GLU A 2 21.59 8.75 1.19
C GLU A 2 20.37 9.63 1.52
N TYR A 3 20.61 10.91 1.78
CA TYR A 3 19.53 11.87 1.99
C TYR A 3 19.04 12.37 0.63
N VAL A 4 17.73 12.35 0.41
CA VAL A 4 17.10 12.86 -0.80
C VAL A 4 16.43 14.19 -0.47
N ASP A 5 16.84 15.24 -1.17
CA ASP A 5 16.27 16.58 -1.03
C ASP A 5 14.92 16.69 -1.76
N GLY A 6 14.02 17.49 -1.20
CA GLY A 6 12.68 17.72 -1.75
C GLY A 6 11.60 17.91 -0.68
N VAL A 7 10.35 17.96 -1.14
CA VAL A 7 9.16 18.19 -0.32
C VAL A 7 8.17 17.03 -0.44
N GLY A 8 7.30 16.86 0.56
CA GLY A 8 6.20 15.90 0.48
C GLY A 8 5.08 16.35 -0.46
N ILE A 9 4.29 15.42 -1.00
CA ILE A 9 3.11 15.75 -1.83
C ILE A 9 2.09 16.62 -1.06
N ASN A 10 2.07 16.49 0.27
CA ASN A 10 1.20 17.27 1.16
C ASN A 10 1.56 18.76 1.19
N GLU A 11 2.78 19.14 0.80
CA GLU A 11 3.27 20.52 0.79
C GLU A 11 3.01 21.23 -0.55
N LEU A 12 2.63 20.48 -1.58
CA LEU A 12 2.32 21.00 -2.91
C LEU A 12 0.90 21.58 -2.97
N ASP A 13 0.73 22.59 -3.84
CA ASP A 13 -0.60 23.07 -4.20
C ASP A 13 -1.40 22.04 -5.02
N ASP A 14 -2.69 22.26 -5.22
CA ASP A 14 -3.56 21.29 -5.89
C ASP A 14 -3.20 21.05 -7.36
N ALA A 15 -2.67 22.06 -8.06
CA ALA A 15 -2.26 21.93 -9.46
C ALA A 15 -0.97 21.10 -9.57
N GLN A 16 0.01 21.40 -8.72
CA GLN A 16 1.27 20.66 -8.61
C GLN A 16 1.02 19.21 -8.18
N ARG A 17 0.17 19.01 -7.17
CA ARG A 17 -0.22 17.69 -6.68
C ARG A 17 -0.82 16.82 -7.77
N LYS A 18 -1.62 17.39 -8.68
CA LYS A 18 -2.20 16.66 -9.81
C LYS A 18 -1.13 16.15 -10.77
N ILE A 19 -0.10 16.95 -11.04
CA ILE A 19 1.02 16.57 -11.91
C ILE A 19 1.79 15.40 -11.28
N VAL A 20 2.16 15.54 -10.01
CA VAL A 20 2.94 14.51 -9.29
C VAL A 20 2.13 13.22 -9.11
N LYS A 21 0.82 13.30 -8.84
CA LYS A 21 -0.03 12.11 -8.74
C LYS A 21 -0.09 11.32 -10.05
N ALA A 22 -0.09 11.99 -11.21
CA ALA A 22 -0.05 11.30 -12.49
C ALA A 22 1.27 10.52 -12.69
N GLU A 23 2.40 11.08 -12.23
CA GLU A 23 3.68 10.37 -12.23
C GLU A 23 3.69 9.21 -11.23
N LEU A 24 3.13 9.41 -10.04
CA LEU A 24 3.01 8.36 -9.03
C LEU A 24 2.17 7.17 -9.52
N GLU A 25 1.09 7.44 -10.27
CA GLU A 25 0.28 6.38 -10.88
C GLU A 25 1.08 5.56 -11.90
N GLN A 26 1.96 6.16 -12.69
CA GLN A 26 2.84 5.42 -13.62
C GLN A 26 3.83 4.52 -12.87
N HIS A 27 4.36 4.96 -11.74
CA HIS A 27 5.20 4.12 -10.88
C HIS A 27 4.40 2.99 -10.24
N LEU A 28 3.16 3.25 -9.79
CA LEU A 28 2.27 2.22 -9.28
C LEU A 28 1.96 1.15 -10.33
N GLU A 29 1.67 1.54 -11.57
CA GLU A 29 1.49 0.59 -12.67
C GLU A 29 2.73 -0.28 -12.89
N THR A 30 3.92 0.31 -12.81
CA THR A 30 5.19 -0.41 -12.93
C THR A 30 5.37 -1.42 -11.80
N LEU A 31 5.13 -1.02 -10.54
CA LEU A 31 5.20 -1.89 -9.38
C LEU A 31 4.16 -3.01 -9.46
N GLN A 32 2.94 -2.68 -9.85
CA GLN A 32 1.86 -3.65 -10.01
C GLN A 32 2.12 -4.61 -11.19
N GLY A 33 2.97 -4.25 -12.14
CA GLY A 33 3.48 -5.17 -13.15
C GLY A 33 4.32 -6.33 -12.58
N LEU A 34 4.88 -6.17 -11.38
CA LEU A 34 5.61 -7.22 -10.69
C LEU A 34 4.62 -8.25 -10.12
N ARG A 35 4.78 -9.50 -10.54
CA ARG A 35 3.88 -10.61 -10.16
C ARG A 35 4.61 -11.72 -9.43
N SER A 36 3.95 -12.27 -8.40
CA SER A 36 4.44 -13.42 -7.63
C SER A 36 3.36 -14.49 -7.54
N SER A 37 3.79 -15.75 -7.40
CA SER A 37 2.94 -16.89 -7.04
C SER A 37 2.88 -17.12 -5.53
N ARG A 38 3.53 -16.27 -4.73
CA ARG A 38 3.53 -16.33 -3.27
C ARG A 38 3.24 -14.96 -2.67
N ILE A 39 2.41 -14.94 -1.62
CA ILE A 39 2.29 -13.81 -0.72
C ILE A 39 3.61 -13.65 0.02
N ALA A 40 4.10 -12.41 0.16
CA ALA A 40 5.31 -12.12 0.91
C ALA A 40 5.34 -10.64 1.29
N SER A 41 5.92 -10.32 2.45
CA SER A 41 6.39 -8.97 2.76
C SER A 41 7.92 -8.94 2.79
N LEU A 42 8.52 -7.78 2.55
CA LEU A 42 9.97 -7.63 2.52
C LEU A 42 10.60 -7.74 3.92
N PHE A 43 10.15 -6.90 4.86
CA PHE A 43 10.80 -6.77 6.17
C PHE A 43 9.84 -7.03 7.32
N TYR A 44 8.68 -6.38 7.34
CA TYR A 44 7.68 -6.57 8.40
C TYR A 44 6.44 -7.27 7.87
N PRO A 45 5.89 -8.26 8.61
CA PRO A 45 4.60 -8.83 8.26
C PRO A 45 3.53 -7.75 8.40
N ILE A 46 2.74 -7.55 7.34
CA ILE A 46 1.63 -6.60 7.41
C ILE A 46 0.56 -7.23 8.27
N TYR A 47 0.22 -6.58 9.38
CA TYR A 47 -0.83 -7.05 10.30
C TYR A 47 -2.16 -7.39 9.58
N ARG A 48 -2.52 -6.66 8.52
CA ARG A 48 -3.68 -6.98 7.66
C ARG A 48 -3.54 -8.30 6.90
N ALA A 49 -2.34 -8.61 6.40
CA ALA A 49 -2.09 -9.92 5.78
C ALA A 49 -2.18 -11.01 6.85
N THR A 50 -1.59 -10.79 8.02
CA THR A 50 -1.69 -11.69 9.17
C THR A 50 -3.14 -11.94 9.60
N LEU A 51 -4.01 -10.93 9.59
CA LEU A 51 -5.44 -11.05 9.90
C LEU A 51 -6.25 -11.72 8.78
N ALA A 52 -5.93 -11.44 7.51
CA ALA A 52 -6.59 -12.08 6.37
C ALA A 52 -6.19 -13.57 6.21
N THR A 53 -5.03 -13.97 6.74
CA THR A 53 -4.52 -15.35 6.70
C THR A 53 -4.69 -16.09 8.03
N LEU A 54 -5.43 -15.55 9.01
CA LEU A 54 -5.53 -16.05 10.38
C LEU A 54 -6.43 -17.31 10.51
N GLY A 55 -6.10 -18.35 9.74
CA GLY A 55 -6.04 -19.69 10.30
C GLY A 55 -4.62 -19.91 10.86
N ASP A 56 -4.43 -20.87 11.77
CA ASP A 56 -3.12 -21.24 12.37
C ASP A 56 -2.04 -21.70 11.36
N ASP A 57 -2.33 -21.58 10.07
CA ASP A 57 -1.53 -21.99 8.96
C ASP A 57 -0.90 -20.75 8.29
N TRP A 58 0.32 -20.40 8.70
CA TRP A 58 1.20 -19.47 7.97
C TRP A 58 1.68 -20.04 6.61
N SER A 59 0.99 -20.99 5.99
CA SER A 59 1.22 -21.34 4.60
C SER A 59 0.83 -20.13 3.76
N LEU A 60 1.84 -19.31 3.48
CA LEU A 60 1.79 -18.27 2.47
C LEU A 60 1.22 -18.93 1.22
N GLN A 61 -0.06 -18.65 0.94
CA GLN A 61 -0.80 -19.41 -0.05
C GLN A 61 -0.02 -19.32 -1.36
N GLN A 62 0.42 -20.49 -1.83
CA GLN A 62 1.08 -20.58 -3.10
C GLN A 62 0.00 -20.69 -4.16
N SER A 63 -0.10 -19.67 -4.97
CA SER A 63 -0.96 -19.72 -6.14
C SER A 63 -0.28 -20.49 -7.25
N VAL A 64 -1.06 -21.31 -7.97
CA VAL A 64 -0.61 -21.96 -9.21
C VAL A 64 -0.33 -20.90 -10.29
N ARG A 65 -0.90 -19.69 -10.14
CA ARG A 65 -0.73 -18.55 -11.05
C ARG A 65 0.01 -17.41 -10.35
N LYS A 66 0.63 -16.51 -11.11
CA LYS A 66 1.28 -15.33 -10.54
C LYS A 66 0.26 -14.23 -10.27
N GLU A 67 -0.67 -14.48 -9.35
CA GLU A 67 -1.82 -13.60 -9.10
C GLU A 67 -1.55 -12.49 -8.08
N TYR A 68 -0.43 -12.57 -7.34
CA TYR A 68 -0.09 -11.55 -6.35
C TYR A 68 0.69 -10.41 -6.99
N VAL A 69 0.40 -9.21 -6.50
CA VAL A 69 0.84 -7.93 -7.03
C VAL A 69 1.74 -7.25 -6.02
N PHE A 70 2.79 -6.59 -6.49
CA PHE A 70 3.67 -5.86 -5.59
C PHE A 70 3.08 -4.52 -5.17
N TYR A 71 3.01 -4.28 -3.86
CA TYR A 71 2.51 -3.05 -3.25
C TYR A 71 3.52 -2.49 -2.25
N HIS A 72 3.47 -1.17 -2.05
CA HIS A 72 4.23 -0.45 -1.03
C HIS A 72 3.59 -0.59 0.37
N ASN A 73 2.26 -0.63 0.43
CA ASN A 73 1.40 -0.75 1.62
C ASN A 73 1.42 0.38 2.64
N ASP A 74 2.39 1.30 2.57
CA ASP A 74 2.38 2.55 3.34
C ASP A 74 2.66 3.78 2.46
N LEU A 75 1.98 3.88 1.31
CA LEU A 75 2.22 4.97 0.35
C LEU A 75 1.38 6.20 0.67
N SER A 76 1.76 6.93 1.72
CA SER A 76 1.16 8.22 2.08
C SER A 76 1.80 9.39 1.32
N GLN A 77 1.16 10.56 1.33
CA GLN A 77 1.70 11.78 0.72
C GLN A 77 3.06 12.21 1.31
N HIS A 78 3.33 11.84 2.57
CA HIS A 78 4.58 12.14 3.27
C HIS A 78 5.73 11.20 2.88
N ASN A 79 5.42 10.03 2.34
CA ASN A 79 6.39 9.01 1.96
C ASN A 79 6.85 9.15 0.50
N VAL A 80 6.43 10.22 -0.18
CA VAL A 80 6.86 10.55 -1.55
C VAL A 80 7.55 11.92 -1.52
N VAL A 81 8.84 11.92 -1.86
CA VAL A 81 9.68 13.12 -1.94
C VAL A 81 9.68 13.62 -3.37
N VAL A 82 9.43 14.91 -3.54
CA VAL A 82 9.27 15.58 -4.82
C VAL A 82 10.25 16.75 -4.93
N ASP A 83 10.87 16.90 -6.09
CA ASP A 83 11.54 18.15 -6.47
C ASP A 83 10.48 19.26 -6.68
N PRO A 84 10.45 20.32 -5.84
CA PRO A 84 9.41 21.34 -5.92
C PRO A 84 9.49 22.23 -7.17
N VAL A 85 10.63 22.23 -7.87
CA VAL A 85 10.85 23.02 -9.10
C VAL A 85 10.45 22.21 -10.33
N LEU A 86 10.92 20.96 -10.41
CA LEU A 86 10.67 20.10 -11.56
C LEU A 86 9.33 19.35 -11.46
N LEU A 87 8.75 19.28 -10.27
CA LEU A 87 7.57 18.46 -9.94
C LEU A 87 7.77 16.99 -10.32
N LYS A 88 8.98 16.49 -10.07
CA LYS A 88 9.40 15.12 -10.30
C LYS A 88 9.56 14.38 -8.99
N ILE A 89 9.17 13.11 -8.96
CA ILE A 89 9.35 12.25 -7.79
C ILE A 89 10.85 11.94 -7.67
N SER A 90 11.46 12.44 -6.60
CA SER A 90 12.87 12.20 -6.28
C SER A 90 13.05 10.88 -5.56
N ALA A 91 12.10 10.50 -4.69
CA ALA A 91 12.13 9.23 -3.99
C ALA A 91 10.76 8.79 -3.45
N ILE A 92 10.61 7.48 -3.27
CA ILE A 92 9.55 6.86 -2.46
C ILE A 92 10.25 6.21 -1.26
N LEU A 93 9.78 6.49 -0.05
CA LEU A 93 10.41 6.11 1.21
C LEU A 93 9.56 5.09 1.98
N TYR A 94 10.17 4.43 2.97
CA TYR A 94 9.47 3.52 3.91
C TYR A 94 8.89 2.24 3.29
N TRP A 95 9.70 1.54 2.48
CA TRP A 95 9.36 0.26 1.83
C TRP A 95 9.25 -0.96 2.77
N GLU A 96 9.26 -0.75 4.09
CA GLU A 96 9.41 -1.83 5.07
C GLU A 96 8.21 -2.81 5.09
N TYR A 97 7.05 -2.31 4.67
CA TYR A 97 5.80 -3.06 4.50
C TYR A 97 5.56 -3.49 3.05
N ALA A 98 6.48 -3.22 2.12
CA ALA A 98 6.26 -3.59 0.73
C ALA A 98 6.28 -5.11 0.53
N GLY A 99 5.59 -5.59 -0.51
CA GLY A 99 5.48 -7.02 -0.75
C GLY A 99 4.40 -7.41 -1.76
N PHE A 100 4.19 -8.71 -1.91
CA PHE A 100 3.22 -9.30 -2.83
C PHE A 100 1.92 -9.66 -2.12
N PHE A 101 0.80 -9.08 -2.56
CA PHE A 101 -0.53 -9.31 -1.99
C PHE A 101 -1.59 -9.47 -3.08
N PRO A 102 -2.80 -9.97 -2.75
CA PRO A 102 -3.92 -10.04 -3.70
C PRO A 102 -4.32 -8.67 -4.26
N THR A 103 -4.90 -8.64 -5.46
CA THR A 103 -5.28 -7.40 -6.16
C THR A 103 -6.26 -6.50 -5.40
N TRP A 104 -7.07 -7.07 -4.52
CA TRP A 104 -8.03 -6.33 -3.69
C TRP A 104 -7.40 -5.69 -2.44
N PHE A 105 -6.11 -5.92 -2.19
CA PHE A 105 -5.42 -5.49 -0.97
C PHE A 105 -5.00 -4.01 -0.99
N GLU A 106 -4.84 -3.41 -2.16
CA GLU A 106 -4.32 -2.06 -2.29
C GLU A 106 -5.18 -1.00 -1.62
N ARG A 107 -4.54 -0.06 -0.92
CA ARG A 107 -5.15 1.16 -0.41
C ARG A 107 -4.37 2.36 -0.94
N ARG A 108 -5.06 3.27 -1.62
CA ARG A 108 -4.47 4.47 -2.22
C ARG A 108 -4.31 5.60 -1.20
N PHE A 109 -3.47 5.41 -0.18
CA PHE A 109 -3.30 6.38 0.91
C PHE A 109 -2.83 7.76 0.45
N PHE A 110 -2.12 7.86 -0.68
CA PHE A 110 -1.71 9.13 -1.29
C PHE A 110 -2.89 9.97 -1.83
N GLU A 111 -4.08 9.38 -2.03
CA GLU A 111 -5.29 10.12 -2.42
C GLU A 111 -5.93 10.82 -1.23
N ARG A 112 -5.65 10.34 -0.02
CA ARG A 112 -6.29 10.80 1.21
C ARG A 112 -5.73 12.14 1.66
N ILE A 113 -6.62 13.11 1.88
CA ILE A 113 -6.30 14.41 2.50
C ILE A 113 -6.55 14.29 4.02
N GLY A 114 -5.58 14.73 4.82
CA GLY A 114 -5.65 14.73 6.29
C GLY A 114 -4.99 13.50 6.96
N PRO A 115 -4.99 13.43 8.31
CA PRO A 115 -4.26 12.40 9.05
C PRO A 115 -4.74 10.98 8.71
N LEU A 116 -3.84 10.00 8.78
CA LEU A 116 -4.05 8.57 8.43
C LEU A 116 -4.94 7.80 9.44
N VAL A 117 -5.86 8.47 10.14
CA VAL A 117 -6.79 7.83 11.11
C VAL A 117 -7.84 6.99 10.36
N ALA A 118 -8.28 5.83 10.82
CA ALA A 118 -9.45 5.17 10.22
C ALA A 118 -10.61 6.17 10.01
N LYS A 119 -11.12 6.31 8.78
CA LYS A 119 -12.43 6.97 8.57
C LYS A 119 -13.52 5.92 8.84
N ASP A 120 -14.72 6.35 9.21
CA ASP A 120 -15.83 5.43 9.44
C ASP A 120 -16.04 4.51 8.21
N GLY A 121 -15.91 3.20 8.41
CA GLY A 121 -15.96 2.18 7.33
C GLY A 121 -14.59 1.81 6.69
N GLU A 122 -13.52 2.53 7.03
CA GLU A 122 -12.13 2.10 6.79
C GLU A 122 -11.58 1.50 8.10
N ASP A 123 -12.01 0.28 8.44
CA ASP A 123 -11.54 -0.39 9.66
C ASP A 123 -9.99 -0.40 9.71
N MET A 124 -9.42 0.45 10.56
CA MET A 124 -8.37 -0.02 11.44
C MET A 124 -9.13 -0.83 12.47
N ILE A 125 -9.19 -2.15 12.27
CA ILE A 125 -10.00 -3.08 13.07
C ILE A 125 -9.94 -2.63 14.52
N GLN A 126 -11.03 -1.98 14.94
CA GLN A 126 -11.26 -1.72 16.34
C GLN A 126 -11.35 -3.09 16.98
N GLN A 127 -10.63 -3.17 18.07
CA GLN A 127 -10.61 -4.24 19.04
C GLN A 127 -12.04 -4.55 19.52
N GLU A 128 -12.82 -5.31 18.76
CA GLU A 128 -14.08 -5.88 19.24
C GLU A 128 -14.22 -7.35 18.80
N SER A 129 -13.99 -8.20 19.78
CA SER A 129 -14.52 -9.55 19.90
C SER A 129 -16.01 -9.64 19.55
N SER A 130 -16.34 -10.11 18.34
CA SER A 130 -17.52 -10.97 18.13
C SER A 130 -17.63 -11.50 16.70
N ASN A 131 -17.63 -12.83 16.62
CA ASN A 131 -18.40 -13.66 15.68
C ASN A 131 -19.25 -12.90 14.65
N SER A 132 -18.87 -12.86 13.36
CA SER A 132 -19.83 -12.88 12.24
C SER A 132 -19.22 -12.76 10.82
N TYR A 133 -18.21 -13.55 10.46
CA TYR A 133 -17.91 -13.74 9.01
C TYR A 133 -17.79 -15.22 8.68
N ARG A 134 -18.90 -15.92 8.86
CA ARG A 134 -19.12 -17.32 8.44
C ARG A 134 -19.88 -17.43 7.11
N LEU A 135 -19.92 -16.37 6.30
CA LEU A 135 -20.72 -16.34 5.08
C LEU A 135 -19.90 -15.74 3.93
N MET A 136 -19.62 -16.61 2.95
CA MET A 136 -19.32 -16.37 1.54
C MET A 136 -18.02 -17.03 1.03
N LEU A 137 -18.00 -18.36 1.10
CA LEU A 137 -17.30 -19.21 0.12
C LEU A 137 -18.30 -20.25 -0.39
N TYR A 138 -19.02 -19.90 -1.46
CA TYR A 138 -19.39 -20.81 -2.55
C TYR A 138 -18.49 -20.33 -3.70
N VAL A 139 -17.63 -21.12 -4.34
CA VAL A 139 -17.69 -22.49 -4.86
C VAL A 139 -16.28 -23.08 -4.80
#